data_AF-A0A965URL8-F1
#
_entry.id   AF-A0A965URL8-F1
#
_cell.length_a   1.000
_cell.length_b   1.000
_cell.length_c   1.000
_cell.angle_alpha   90.00
_cell.angle_beta   90.00
_cell.angle_gamma   90.00
#
_symmetry.space_group_name_H-M   'P 1'
#
loop_
_entity.id
_entity.type
_entity.pdbx_description
1 polymer ?
#
loop_
_entity_poly.entity_id
_entity_poly.type
_entity_poly.pdbx_seq_one_letter_code
_entity_poly.pdbx_strand_id
1 'polypeptide(L)' 'MKLSKQQQAALASYVRSAVGAIAAVVATGNYAPEDLAKAAVAALLPPLIRWANPKDPSFGRGA' A
#
# COMPACT_ATOMS: atom_id res chain seq x y z
N MET A 1 12.80 -15.20 -9.04
CA MET A 1 12.60 -15.41 -7.59
C MET A 1 11.12 -15.76 -7.36
N LYS A 2 10.78 -16.89 -6.72
CA LYS A 2 9.37 -17.23 -6.42
C LYS A 2 9.00 -16.69 -5.04
N LEU A 3 7.90 -15.96 -4.94
CA LEU A 3 7.39 -15.45 -3.66
C LEU A 3 6.80 -16.59 -2.82
N SER A 4 7.07 -16.60 -1.52
CA SER A 4 6.42 -17.52 -0.58
C SER A 4 4.91 -17.21 -0.48
N LYS A 5 4.11 -18.18 -0.01
CA LYS A 5 2.66 -17.97 0.20
C LYS A 5 2.37 -16.79 1.13
N GLN A 6 3.19 -16.60 2.15
CA GLN A 6 3.07 -15.50 3.10
C GLN A 6 3.40 -14.15 2.45
N GLN A 7 4.44 -14.09 1.61
CA GLN A 7 4.76 -12.89 0.83
C GLN A 7 3.66 -12.54 -0.18
N GLN A 8 3.06 -13.54 -0.83
CA GLN A 8 1.92 -13.33 -1.74
C GLN A 8 0.70 -12.80 -0.99
N ALA A 9 0.38 -13.36 0.19
CA ALA A 9 -0.73 -12.89 1.02
C ALA A 9 -0.52 -11.45 1.51
N ALA A 10 0.71 -11.10 1.90
CA ALA A 10 1.09 -9.74 2.26
C ALA A 10 0.94 -8.78 1.07
N LEU A 11 1.48 -9.15 -0.10
CA LEU A 11 1.35 -8.36 -1.33
C LEU A 11 -0.11 -8.14 -1.72
N ALA A 12 -0.92 -9.20 -1.69
CA ALA A 12 -2.36 -9.10 -1.98
C ALA A 12 -3.08 -8.15 -1.01
N SER A 13 -2.64 -8.08 0.25
CA SER A 13 -3.20 -7.16 1.24
C SER A 13 -2.84 -5.70 0.92
N TYR A 14 -1.62 -5.41 0.46
CA TYR A 14 -1.25 -4.07 -0.01
C TYR A 14 -1.99 -3.68 -1.29
N VAL A 15 -2.17 -4.60 -2.23
CA VAL A 15 -2.95 -4.32 -3.45
C VAL A 15 -4.38 -3.94 -3.10
N ARG A 16 -5.04 -4.65 -2.17
CA ARG A 16 -6.37 -4.27 -1.68
C ARG A 16 -6.39 -2.86 -1.07
N SER A 17 -5.36 -2.48 -0.32
CA SER A 17 -5.25 -1.13 0.23
C SER A 17 -5.08 -0.07 -0.86
N ALA A 18 -4.29 -0.35 -1.90
CA ALA A 18 -4.13 0.55 -3.05
C ALA A 18 -5.44 0.74 -3.82
N VAL A 19 -6.20 -0.35 -4.03
CA VAL A 19 -7.55 -0.27 -4.61
C VAL A 19 -8.47 0.59 -3.74
N GLY A 20 -8.39 0.46 -2.42
CA GLY A 20 -9.14 1.33 -1.49
C GLY A 20 -8.80 2.81 -1.64
N ALA A 21 -7.53 3.16 -1.79
CA ALA A 21 -7.10 4.55 -2.01
C ALA A 21 -7.61 5.11 -3.35
N ILE A 22 -7.52 4.32 -4.42
CA ILE A 22 -8.06 4.67 -5.74
C ILE A 22 -9.58 4.86 -5.66
N ALA A 23 -10.28 3.93 -5.00
CA ALA A 23 -11.72 4.01 -4.81
C ALA A 23 -12.13 5.27 -4.03
N ALA A 24 -11.34 5.69 -3.04
CA ALA A 24 -11.57 6.94 -2.32
C ALA A 24 -11.47 8.16 -3.25
N VAL A 25 -10.46 8.24 -4.11
CA VAL A 25 -10.34 9.33 -5.10
C VAL A 25 -11.51 9.31 -6.08
N VAL A 26 -11.87 8.14 -6.59
CA VAL A 26 -13.06 7.97 -7.45
C VAL A 26 -14.34 8.44 -6.74
N ALA A 27 -14.51 8.13 -5.46
CA ALA A 27 -15.67 8.56 -4.68
C ALA A 27 -15.77 10.08 -4.50
N THR A 28 -14.66 10.82 -4.66
CA THR A 28 -14.69 12.30 -4.72
C THR A 28 -15.17 12.85 -6.07
N GLY A 29 -15.48 11.98 -7.03
CA GLY A 29 -15.84 12.35 -8.41
C GLY A 29 -14.63 12.67 -9.29
N ASN A 30 -13.41 12.42 -8.81
CA ASN A 30 -12.19 12.64 -9.57
C ASN A 30 -11.75 11.36 -10.29
N TYR A 31 -11.66 11.44 -11.62
CA TYR A 31 -11.27 10.35 -12.51
C TYR A 31 -10.02 10.66 -13.33
N ALA A 32 -9.32 11.76 -13.02
CA ALA A 32 -8.08 12.11 -13.71
C ALA A 32 -7.05 10.96 -13.53
N PRO A 33 -6.53 10.36 -14.62
CA PRO A 33 -5.60 9.24 -14.55
C PRO A 33 -4.38 9.52 -13.67
N GLU A 34 -3.91 10.78 -13.68
CA GLU A 34 -2.78 11.25 -12.89
C GLU A 34 -3.08 11.19 -11.39
N ASP A 35 -4.31 11.52 -10.98
CA ASP A 35 -4.70 11.53 -9.57
C ASP A 35 -5.00 10.13 -9.05
N LEU A 36 -5.54 9.25 -9.90
CA LEU A 36 -5.66 7.82 -9.57
C LEU A 36 -4.28 7.17 -9.41
N ALA A 37 -3.32 7.51 -10.28
CA ALA A 37 -1.93 7.04 -10.15
C ALA A 37 -1.27 7.57 -8.87
N LYS A 38 -1.45 8.85 -8.54
CA LYS A 38 -0.98 9.43 -7.27
C LYS A 38 -1.61 8.72 -6.08
N ALA A 39 -2.90 8.38 -6.13
CA ALA A 39 -3.58 7.63 -5.06
C ALA A 39 -2.94 6.25 -4.84
N ALA A 40 -2.65 5.54 -5.94
CA ALA A 40 -1.99 4.24 -5.90
C ALA A 40 -0.59 4.33 -5.28
N VAL A 41 0.18 5.37 -5.63
CA VAL A 41 1.51 5.62 -5.05
C VAL A 41 1.39 6.04 -3.58
N ALA A 42 0.43 6.90 -3.23
CA ALA A 42 0.18 7.34 -1.86
C ALA A 42 -0.21 6.18 -0.95
N ALA A 43 -0.86 5.14 -1.47
CA ALA A 43 -1.17 3.91 -0.74
C ALA A 43 0.07 3.12 -0.29
N LEU A 44 1.27 3.45 -0.79
CA LEU A 44 2.53 2.91 -0.29
C LEU A 44 3.03 3.64 0.97
N LEU A 45 2.53 4.83 1.28
CA LEU A 45 2.96 5.58 2.46
C LEU A 45 2.74 4.82 3.76
N PRO A 46 1.57 4.20 4.04
CA PRO A 46 1.36 3.46 5.29
C PRO A 46 2.41 2.36 5.55
N PRO A 47 2.70 1.42 4.63
CA PRO A 47 3.73 0.41 4.87
C PRO A 47 5.14 1.00 4.96
N LEU A 48 5.46 2.07 4.22
CA LEU A 48 6.75 2.75 4.32
C LEU A 48 6.93 3.45 5.68
N ILE A 49 5.90 4.13 6.18
CA ILE A 49 5.88 4.76 7.50
C ILE A 49 6.08 3.70 8.58
N ARG A 50 5.38 2.57 8.47
CA ARG A 50 5.54 1.45 9.41
C ARG A 50 6.95 0.88 9.36
N TRP A 51 7.48 0.60 8.17
CA TRP A 51 8.85 0.11 8.01
C TRP A 51 9.93 1.06 8.55
N ALA A 52 9.71 2.37 8.43
CA ALA A 52 10.61 3.38 8.98
C ALA A 52 10.53 3.50 10.51
N ASN A 53 9.49 2.96 11.15
CA ASN A 53 9.32 2.99 12.59
C ASN A 53 10.08 1.84 13.26
N PRO A 54 11.21 2.09 13.96
CA PRO A 54 11.98 1.04 14.63
C PRO A 54 11.23 0.41 15.81
N LYS A 55 10.12 1.00 16.26
CA LYS A 55 9.28 0.50 17.35
C LYS A 55 8.11 -0.36 16.87
N ASP A 56 7.96 -0.60 15.56
CA ASP A 56 6.95 -1.50 15.03
C ASP A 56 7.56 -2.90 14.84
N PRO A 57 7.36 -3.85 15.78
CA PRO A 57 7.96 -5.18 15.73
C PRO A 57 7.38 -6.05 14.60
N SER A 58 6.24 -5.64 14.03
CA SER A 58 5.60 -6.36 12.93
C SER A 58 6.09 -5.89 11.56
N PHE A 59 6.68 -4.68 11.50
CA PHE A 59 7.05 -3.97 10.28
C PHE A 59 8.26 -3.06 10.56
N GLY A 60 9.48 -3.44 10.19
CA GLY A 60 10.63 -2.55 10.42
C GLY A 60 11.97 -3.09 9.93
N ARG A 61 12.96 -2.19 9.72
CA ARG A 61 14.39 -2.51 9.47
C ARG A 61 14.97 -3.33 10.64
N GLY A 62 14.73 -4.64 10.67
CA GLY A 62 15.17 -5.55 11.73
C GLY A 62 14.20 -6.67 12.09
N ALA A 63 12.97 -6.66 11.55
CA ALA A 63 12.03 -7.78 11.60
C ALA A 63 12.35 -8.85 10.54
#